data_AF-R7TBI9-F1
#
_entry.id   AF-R7TBI9-F1
#
_cell.length_a   1.000
_cell.length_b   1.000
_cell.length_c   1.000
_cell.angle_alpha   90.00
_cell.angle_beta   90.00
_cell.angle_gamma   90.00
#
_symmetry.space_group_name_H-M   'P 1'
#
loop_
_entity.id
_entity.type
_entity.pdbx_description
1 polymer ?
#
loop_
_entity_poly.entity_id
_entity_poly.type
_entity_poly.pdbx_seq_one_letter_code
_entity_poly.pdbx_strand_id
1 'polypeptide(L)'
;MAQLALLLIFGFSSSCNGYFVYLNRSGTISEIPSNIPTNATKIDLRNNIISSFGPRAFSNFTSLLMLEASENPLVSIDYTAFEDTKIDNLILAYTQLTQIPDLNAPSLRHLHMQGHPGITHVDFVHLTLLYSRLRLLNVSICSINYTRWPENTTEVTIKNFDLTRNDLNTLSNGAMNSWRRLSFLYLEETGLSTFGCSYINDTELIILKLSRNHLTEFPDLQCVGQTLEILGLARNLITAVAKEDFRDLVTLVSLDLKANRISRLDEPLTMDEHHFNAQIRQDKEMEHKKVSESCPLCSISREFIFHADTASHLSTKKLYLCKAWHRKNQDGK
;
A
#
# COMPACT_ATOMS: atom_id res chain seq x y z
N MET A 1 44.69 -12.74 -35.31
CA MET A 1 44.97 -13.83 -34.36
C MET A 1 44.73 -13.27 -32.96
N ALA A 2 43.58 -13.40 -32.30
CA ALA A 2 42.40 -14.22 -32.51
C ALA A 2 41.15 -13.48 -31.98
N GLN A 3 40.11 -13.39 -32.82
CA GLN A 3 38.72 -13.43 -32.39
C GLN A 3 38.45 -14.83 -31.80
N LEU A 4 37.47 -14.95 -30.90
CA LEU A 4 36.99 -16.16 -30.19
C LEU A 4 37.46 -16.30 -28.73
N ALA A 5 36.64 -15.76 -27.82
CA ALA A 5 36.23 -16.47 -26.60
C ALA A 5 34.75 -16.15 -26.31
N LEU A 6 33.88 -16.61 -27.23
CA LEU A 6 32.54 -17.06 -26.84
C LEU A 6 32.73 -18.26 -25.89
N LEU A 7 31.85 -18.39 -24.89
CA LEU A 7 31.82 -19.41 -23.83
C LEU A 7 32.75 -19.16 -22.64
N LEU A 8 32.29 -18.31 -21.71
CA LEU A 8 32.59 -18.51 -20.29
C LEU A 8 31.28 -18.68 -19.52
N ILE A 9 30.99 -19.97 -19.28
CA ILE A 9 30.42 -20.53 -18.05
C ILE A 9 28.95 -20.17 -17.78
N PHE A 10 28.08 -20.99 -18.38
CA PHE A 10 26.82 -21.41 -17.75
C PHE A 10 27.14 -21.93 -16.33
N GLY A 11 26.83 -21.11 -15.35
CA GLY A 11 27.08 -21.40 -13.94
C GLY A 11 26.48 -20.41 -12.96
N PHE A 12 25.93 -19.27 -13.39
CA PHE A 12 25.06 -18.36 -12.61
C PHE A 12 24.14 -17.60 -13.58
N SER A 13 22.94 -17.20 -13.14
CA SER A 13 21.77 -16.87 -13.97
C SER A 13 21.78 -15.53 -14.72
N SER A 14 22.82 -15.21 -15.50
CA SER A 14 22.80 -14.02 -16.35
C SER A 14 22.16 -14.30 -17.71
N SER A 15 21.02 -13.66 -17.97
CA SER A 15 20.38 -13.68 -19.29
C SER A 15 20.15 -12.25 -19.77
N CYS A 16 20.56 -11.97 -21.00
CA CYS A 16 20.35 -10.68 -21.65
C CYS A 16 19.34 -10.90 -22.79
N ASN A 17 18.09 -10.50 -22.60
CA ASN A 17 17.11 -10.47 -23.69
C ASN A 17 16.91 -9.02 -24.11
N GLY A 18 17.94 -8.43 -24.75
CA GLY A 18 18.00 -7.15 -25.48
C GLY A 18 17.57 -5.86 -24.75
N TYR A 19 16.45 -5.92 -24.04
CA TYR A 19 15.80 -4.87 -23.25
C TYR A 19 15.83 -5.17 -21.75
N PHE A 20 15.97 -6.44 -21.37
CA PHE A 20 16.02 -6.89 -19.98
C PHE A 20 17.37 -7.55 -19.71
N VAL A 21 18.06 -7.05 -18.70
CA VAL A 21 19.37 -7.54 -18.28
C VAL A 21 19.24 -8.07 -16.87
N TYR A 22 19.38 -9.39 -16.71
CA TYR A 22 19.34 -10.06 -15.42
C TYR A 22 20.76 -10.39 -14.98
N LEU A 23 21.20 -9.78 -13.88
CA LEU A 23 22.52 -9.93 -13.27
C LEU A 23 22.38 -10.21 -11.76
N ASN A 24 21.27 -10.80 -11.36
CA ASN A 24 20.91 -11.01 -9.96
C ASN A 24 21.48 -12.29 -9.36
N ARG A 25 21.63 -12.30 -8.02
CA ARG A 25 22.03 -13.47 -7.22
C ARG A 25 23.38 -14.08 -7.62
N SER A 26 24.30 -13.25 -8.14
CA SER A 26 25.66 -13.72 -8.40
C SER A 26 26.50 -13.69 -7.13
N GLY A 27 26.21 -12.78 -6.20
CA GLY A 27 26.99 -12.57 -4.98
C GLY A 27 28.41 -12.05 -5.23
N THR A 28 28.72 -11.63 -6.46
CA THR A 28 30.09 -11.31 -6.92
C THR A 28 30.20 -9.98 -7.63
N ILE A 29 29.10 -9.40 -8.12
CA ILE A 29 29.14 -8.12 -8.82
C ILE A 29 29.30 -6.99 -7.78
N SER A 30 30.45 -6.32 -7.81
CA SER A 30 30.79 -5.17 -6.95
C SER A 30 30.64 -3.81 -7.64
N GLU A 31 30.58 -3.81 -8.96
CA GLU A 31 30.44 -2.61 -9.80
C GLU A 31 29.54 -2.91 -11.01
N ILE A 32 29.01 -1.88 -11.65
CA ILE A 32 28.14 -2.05 -12.82
C ILE A 32 28.97 -2.59 -14.00
N PRO A 33 28.68 -3.80 -14.51
CA PRO A 33 29.46 -4.39 -15.60
C PRO A 33 29.42 -3.56 -16.89
N SER A 34 30.58 -3.37 -17.53
CA SER A 34 30.73 -2.58 -18.76
C SER A 34 30.11 -3.23 -20.02
N ASN A 35 29.80 -4.52 -19.95
CA ASN A 35 29.24 -5.31 -21.05
C ASN A 35 27.70 -5.32 -21.10
N ILE A 36 27.03 -4.56 -20.23
CA ILE A 36 25.57 -4.39 -20.28
C ILE A 36 25.19 -3.66 -21.58
N PRO A 37 24.22 -4.16 -22.37
CA PRO A 37 23.71 -3.44 -23.53
C PRO A 37 23.17 -2.05 -23.18
N THR A 38 23.62 -1.01 -23.89
CA THR A 38 23.21 0.39 -23.62
C THR A 38 21.74 0.67 -23.93
N ASN A 39 21.10 -0.17 -24.74
CA ASN A 39 19.67 -0.13 -25.02
C ASN A 39 18.81 -0.87 -23.96
N ALA A 40 19.41 -1.35 -22.87
CA ALA A 40 18.67 -1.97 -21.78
C ALA A 40 17.60 -1.02 -21.22
N THR A 41 16.38 -1.54 -21.07
CA THR A 41 15.24 -0.83 -20.47
C THR A 41 15.04 -1.23 -19.01
N LYS A 42 15.48 -2.43 -18.64
CA LYS A 42 15.47 -2.92 -17.26
C LYS A 42 16.78 -3.60 -16.93
N ILE A 43 17.32 -3.27 -15.77
CA ILE A 43 18.51 -3.89 -15.22
C ILE A 43 18.16 -4.42 -13.83
N ASP A 44 18.47 -5.69 -13.58
CA ASP A 44 18.27 -6.37 -12.30
C ASP A 44 19.63 -6.79 -11.72
N LEU A 45 20.08 -6.07 -10.70
CA LEU A 45 21.32 -6.24 -9.96
C LEU A 45 21.07 -6.77 -8.54
N ARG A 46 19.87 -7.26 -8.20
CA ARG A 46 19.59 -7.65 -6.81
C ARG A 46 20.50 -8.76 -6.31
N ASN A 47 20.76 -8.75 -5.01
CA ASN A 47 21.51 -9.80 -4.31
C ASN A 47 22.93 -9.96 -4.90
N ASN A 48 23.69 -8.86 -4.81
CA ASN A 48 25.08 -8.71 -5.22
C ASN A 48 25.84 -7.95 -4.12
N ILE A 49 27.06 -7.51 -4.40
CA ILE A 49 27.96 -6.89 -3.42
C ILE A 49 28.30 -5.44 -3.76
N ILE A 50 27.40 -4.73 -4.47
CA ILE A 50 27.58 -3.34 -4.87
C ILE A 50 27.40 -2.44 -3.64
N SER A 51 28.39 -1.60 -3.35
CA SER A 51 28.39 -0.72 -2.17
C SER A 51 28.10 0.74 -2.48
N SER A 52 28.26 1.19 -3.72
CA SER A 52 27.90 2.54 -4.15
C SER A 52 27.56 2.62 -5.63
N PHE A 53 26.81 3.66 -6.00
CA PHE A 53 26.70 4.11 -7.39
C PHE A 53 27.40 5.47 -7.52
N GLY A 54 28.45 5.51 -8.33
CA GLY A 54 29.23 6.74 -8.57
C GLY A 54 28.55 7.73 -9.53
N PRO A 55 29.20 8.86 -9.80
CA PRO A 55 28.72 9.85 -10.75
C PRO A 55 28.45 9.24 -12.12
N ARG A 56 27.30 9.59 -12.72
CA ARG A 56 26.90 9.15 -14.07
C ARG A 56 26.92 7.63 -14.30
N ALA A 57 26.83 6.84 -13.22
CA ALA A 57 26.91 5.38 -13.22
C ALA A 57 26.02 4.68 -14.26
N PHE A 58 24.82 5.22 -14.51
CA PHE A 58 23.86 4.66 -15.47
C PHE A 58 23.63 5.53 -16.72
N SER A 59 24.42 6.59 -16.91
CA SER A 59 24.17 7.59 -17.97
C SER A 59 24.22 7.04 -19.41
N ASN A 60 24.95 5.93 -19.64
CA ASN A 60 24.98 5.27 -20.94
C ASN A 60 23.67 4.51 -21.26
N PHE A 61 22.83 4.22 -20.27
CA PHE A 61 21.56 3.51 -20.43
C PHE A 61 20.41 4.50 -20.62
N THR A 62 20.43 5.25 -21.72
CA THR A 62 19.44 6.32 -22.03
C THR A 62 18.00 5.83 -22.19
N SER A 63 17.81 4.51 -22.34
CA SER A 63 16.50 3.84 -22.40
C SER A 63 16.11 3.14 -21.11
N LEU A 64 16.92 3.27 -20.03
CA LEU A 64 16.66 2.62 -18.74
C LEU A 64 15.39 3.20 -18.12
N LEU A 65 14.42 2.33 -17.88
CA LEU A 65 13.15 2.63 -17.23
C LEU A 65 13.07 2.02 -15.83
N MET A 66 13.73 0.89 -15.60
CA MET A 66 13.66 0.19 -14.32
C MET A 66 15.02 -0.31 -13.86
N LEU A 67 15.37 -0.01 -12.61
CA LEU A 67 16.51 -0.59 -11.94
C LEU A 67 16.03 -1.30 -10.67
N GLU A 68 16.43 -2.55 -10.53
CA GLU A 68 16.29 -3.34 -9.32
C GLU A 68 17.69 -3.60 -8.74
N ALA A 69 17.99 -3.06 -7.56
CA ALA A 69 19.28 -3.21 -6.90
C ALA A 69 19.14 -3.59 -5.42
N SER A 70 18.00 -4.17 -5.03
CA SER A 70 17.74 -4.65 -3.68
C SER A 70 18.77 -5.67 -3.19
N GLU A 71 18.89 -5.84 -1.88
CA GLU A 71 19.80 -6.82 -1.27
C GLU A 71 21.27 -6.64 -1.69
N ASN A 72 21.69 -5.40 -1.93
CA ASN A 72 23.09 -5.01 -2.08
C ASN A 72 23.56 -4.25 -0.83
N PRO A 73 24.85 -4.31 -0.47
CA PRO A 73 25.43 -3.51 0.62
C PRO A 73 25.58 -2.02 0.23
N LEU A 74 24.62 -1.46 -0.49
CA LEU A 74 24.65 -0.12 -1.06
C LEU A 74 24.51 0.93 0.05
N VAL A 75 25.55 1.74 0.25
CA VAL A 75 25.64 2.77 1.30
C VAL A 75 25.40 4.17 0.75
N SER A 76 25.70 4.39 -0.53
CA SER A 76 25.53 5.71 -1.16
C SER A 76 25.20 5.63 -2.65
N ILE A 77 24.48 6.64 -3.12
CA ILE A 77 24.18 6.85 -4.53
C ILE A 77 24.50 8.32 -4.83
N ASP A 78 25.35 8.56 -5.82
CA ASP A 78 25.66 9.91 -6.27
C ASP A 78 24.42 10.58 -6.90
N TYR A 79 24.28 11.89 -6.67
CA TYR A 79 23.17 12.70 -7.20
C TYR A 79 23.02 12.55 -8.73
N THR A 80 24.12 12.40 -9.47
CA THR A 80 24.13 12.29 -10.94
C THR A 80 24.10 10.85 -11.45
N ALA A 81 23.97 9.84 -10.58
CA ALA A 81 24.06 8.43 -10.99
C ALA A 81 23.08 8.05 -12.10
N PHE A 82 21.90 8.69 -12.14
CA PHE A 82 20.83 8.45 -13.12
C PHE A 82 20.63 9.59 -14.13
N GLU A 83 21.59 10.52 -14.22
CA GLU A 83 21.57 11.58 -15.23
C GLU A 83 21.49 10.97 -16.64
N ASP A 84 20.77 11.63 -17.55
CA ASP A 84 20.50 11.19 -18.94
C ASP A 84 19.70 9.89 -19.09
N THR A 85 19.23 9.30 -17.98
CA THR A 85 18.33 8.15 -18.01
C THR A 85 16.86 8.56 -18.03
N LYS A 86 15.99 7.60 -18.34
CA LYS A 86 14.53 7.74 -18.23
C LYS A 86 13.99 6.95 -17.05
N ILE A 87 14.79 6.82 -15.98
CA ILE A 87 14.47 5.95 -14.86
C ILE A 87 13.09 6.32 -14.30
N ASP A 88 12.23 5.31 -14.25
CA ASP A 88 10.82 5.43 -13.91
C ASP A 88 10.49 4.67 -12.62
N ASN A 89 11.12 3.51 -12.46
CA ASN A 89 10.95 2.62 -11.32
C ASN A 89 12.32 2.23 -10.75
N LEU A 90 12.58 2.67 -9.52
CA LEU A 90 13.82 2.42 -8.81
C LEU A 90 13.53 1.60 -7.55
N ILE A 91 14.08 0.39 -7.50
CA ILE A 91 13.93 -0.53 -6.37
C ILE A 91 15.27 -0.71 -5.69
N LEU A 92 15.32 -0.28 -4.42
CA LEU A 92 16.52 -0.24 -3.59
C LEU A 92 16.26 -0.92 -2.24
N ALA A 93 15.41 -1.95 -2.19
CA ALA A 93 14.98 -2.53 -0.92
C ALA A 93 16.12 -3.27 -0.19
N TYR A 94 16.11 -3.21 1.14
CA TYR A 94 17.08 -3.94 1.96
C TYR A 94 18.54 -3.66 1.57
N THR A 95 18.88 -2.38 1.41
CA THR A 95 20.27 -1.93 1.26
C THR A 95 20.81 -1.33 2.56
N GLN A 96 21.96 -0.66 2.52
CA GLN A 96 22.59 -0.01 3.68
C GLN A 96 22.42 1.51 3.65
N LEU A 97 21.52 2.02 2.81
CA LEU A 97 21.16 3.44 2.80
C LEU A 97 20.54 3.84 4.14
N THR A 98 21.01 4.95 4.70
CA THR A 98 20.52 5.54 5.95
C THR A 98 19.57 6.71 5.73
N GLN A 99 19.35 7.09 4.47
CA GLN A 99 18.43 8.13 4.05
C GLN A 99 17.87 7.81 2.67
N ILE A 100 16.73 8.41 2.33
CA ILE A 100 16.25 8.43 0.95
C ILE A 100 17.25 9.29 0.15
N PRO A 101 17.86 8.76 -0.92
CA PRO A 101 18.87 9.49 -1.66
C PRO A 101 18.24 10.67 -2.41
N ASP A 102 19.00 11.75 -2.54
CA ASP A 102 18.66 12.87 -3.42
C ASP A 102 19.24 12.60 -4.81
N LEU A 103 18.39 12.36 -5.81
CA LEU A 103 18.79 11.94 -7.15
C LEU A 103 18.30 12.92 -8.22
N ASN A 104 19.15 13.20 -9.21
CA ASN A 104 18.75 13.81 -10.47
C ASN A 104 18.01 12.77 -11.34
N ALA A 105 16.77 12.48 -10.96
CA ALA A 105 15.91 11.51 -11.62
C ALA A 105 14.52 12.12 -11.91
N PRO A 106 14.42 13.12 -12.80
CA PRO A 106 13.19 13.90 -12.99
C PRO A 106 12.02 13.09 -13.58
N SER A 107 12.28 11.90 -14.12
CA SER A 107 11.25 11.00 -14.65
C SER A 107 10.73 9.99 -13.64
N LEU A 108 11.28 9.94 -12.42
CA LEU A 108 10.98 8.90 -11.44
C LEU A 108 9.52 8.96 -10.99
N ARG A 109 8.81 7.83 -11.11
CA ARG A 109 7.41 7.69 -10.68
C ARG A 109 7.22 6.66 -9.57
N HIS A 110 8.10 5.67 -9.45
CA HIS A 110 8.00 4.63 -8.43
C HIS A 110 9.35 4.49 -7.72
N LEU A 111 9.34 4.70 -6.40
CA LEU A 111 10.51 4.57 -5.55
C LEU A 111 10.20 3.59 -4.42
N HIS A 112 11.00 2.51 -4.38
CA HIS A 112 10.88 1.45 -3.39
C HIS A 112 12.13 1.44 -2.50
N MET A 113 11.94 1.85 -1.26
CA MET A 113 12.95 2.08 -0.24
C MET A 113 12.62 1.31 1.04
N GLN A 114 11.93 0.17 0.93
CA GLN A 114 11.57 -0.62 2.11
C GLN A 114 12.78 -1.33 2.72
N GLY A 115 12.73 -1.58 4.03
CA GLY A 115 13.73 -2.41 4.70
C GLY A 115 15.04 -1.68 5.04
N HIS A 116 14.99 -0.37 5.31
CA HIS A 116 16.15 0.42 5.72
C HIS A 116 16.04 0.88 7.18
N PRO A 117 16.60 0.13 8.14
CA PRO A 117 16.52 0.50 9.56
C PRO A 117 17.29 1.79 9.88
N GLY A 118 18.22 2.23 9.02
CA GLY A 118 18.92 3.50 9.18
C GLY A 118 18.05 4.73 8.88
N ILE A 119 16.96 4.58 8.11
CA ILE A 119 16.06 5.69 7.77
C ILE A 119 15.11 5.92 8.94
N THR A 120 15.44 6.92 9.75
CA THR A 120 14.67 7.31 10.94
C THR A 120 13.92 8.63 10.79
N HIS A 121 14.42 9.49 9.89
CA HIS A 121 13.88 10.82 9.64
C HIS A 121 13.58 10.99 8.15
N VAL A 122 12.42 11.52 7.80
CA VAL A 122 12.05 11.82 6.41
C VAL A 122 11.41 13.21 6.31
N ASP A 123 11.97 14.06 5.44
CA ASP A 123 11.36 15.33 5.06
C ASP A 123 10.59 15.15 3.74
N PHE A 124 9.27 14.93 3.84
CA PHE A 124 8.40 14.80 2.67
C PHE A 124 8.21 16.12 1.93
N VAL A 125 8.48 17.28 2.55
CA VAL A 125 8.48 18.58 1.85
C VAL A 125 9.56 18.56 0.79
N HIS A 126 10.79 18.25 1.19
CA HIS A 126 11.93 18.17 0.28
C HIS A 126 11.74 17.07 -0.78
N LEU A 127 11.34 15.87 -0.34
CA LEU A 127 11.18 14.72 -1.22
C LEU A 127 10.14 14.96 -2.33
N THR A 128 9.00 15.57 -2.01
CA THR A 128 7.95 15.83 -3.00
C THR A 128 8.31 16.94 -3.98
N LEU A 129 9.16 17.89 -3.58
CA LEU A 129 9.74 18.90 -4.49
C LEU A 129 10.77 18.27 -5.43
N LEU A 130 11.65 17.42 -4.89
CA LEU A 130 12.69 16.75 -5.67
C LEU A 130 12.09 15.77 -6.69
N TYR A 131 11.14 14.95 -6.26
CA TYR A 131 10.47 13.94 -7.08
C TYR A 131 9.04 14.35 -7.43
N SER A 132 8.89 15.47 -8.14
CA SER A 132 7.59 16.05 -8.50
C SER A 132 6.63 15.11 -9.28
N ARG A 133 7.16 14.06 -9.92
CA ARG A 133 6.38 13.05 -10.67
C ARG A 133 6.09 11.77 -9.89
N LEU A 134 6.53 11.69 -8.63
CA LEU A 134 6.43 10.48 -7.83
C LEU A 134 4.98 10.07 -7.59
N ARG A 135 4.62 8.87 -8.02
CA ARG A 135 3.28 8.28 -7.86
C ARG A 135 3.24 7.20 -6.79
N LEU A 136 4.35 6.50 -6.59
CA LEU A 136 4.47 5.47 -5.58
C LEU A 136 5.72 5.70 -4.76
N LEU A 137 5.53 5.73 -3.45
CA LEU A 137 6.61 5.71 -2.47
C LEU A 137 6.37 4.56 -1.49
N ASN A 138 7.30 3.62 -1.43
CA ASN A 138 7.33 2.59 -0.40
C ASN A 138 8.54 2.84 0.50
N VAL A 139 8.29 3.17 1.77
CA VAL A 139 9.30 3.36 2.82
C VAL A 139 8.92 2.50 4.04
N SER A 140 8.29 1.35 3.77
CA SER A 140 7.88 0.39 4.80
C SER A 140 9.09 -0.32 5.43
N ILE A 141 8.93 -0.83 6.64
CA ILE A 141 9.98 -1.60 7.35
C ILE A 141 11.26 -0.75 7.47
N CYS A 142 11.08 0.53 7.75
CA CYS A 142 12.14 1.44 8.16
C CYS A 142 11.95 1.74 9.65
N SER A 143 12.83 2.54 10.23
CA SER A 143 12.69 2.97 11.63
C SER A 143 12.22 4.43 11.72
N ILE A 144 11.35 4.83 10.80
CA ILE A 144 10.90 6.23 10.70
C ILE A 144 10.07 6.58 11.92
N ASN A 145 10.56 7.54 12.69
CA ASN A 145 9.89 8.07 13.87
C ASN A 145 9.76 9.61 13.85
N TYR A 146 10.37 10.25 12.84
CA TYR A 146 10.26 11.68 12.62
C TYR A 146 9.96 11.96 11.15
N THR A 147 8.91 12.75 10.93
CA THR A 147 8.43 13.09 9.58
C THR A 147 8.11 14.58 9.52
N ARG A 148 8.49 15.23 8.42
CA ARG A 148 8.02 16.57 8.06
C ARG A 148 7.16 16.48 6.82
N TRP A 149 6.02 17.18 6.83
CA TRP A 149 4.99 17.07 5.80
C TRP A 149 4.77 18.41 5.09
N PRO A 150 4.40 18.40 3.80
CA PRO A 150 4.07 19.63 3.07
C PRO A 150 2.69 20.15 3.50
N GLU A 151 2.67 21.33 4.11
CA GLU A 151 1.42 21.99 4.51
C GLU A 151 0.72 22.64 3.31
N ASN A 152 -0.57 22.34 3.11
CA ASN A 152 -1.45 23.01 2.14
C ASN A 152 -0.96 23.00 0.68
N THR A 153 -0.35 21.89 0.23
CA THR A 153 0.11 21.76 -1.16
C THR A 153 -0.79 20.83 -1.96
N THR A 154 -1.22 21.25 -3.16
CA THR A 154 -2.03 20.43 -4.08
C THR A 154 -1.21 19.74 -5.17
N GLU A 155 0.09 20.01 -5.23
CA GLU A 155 1.01 19.54 -6.28
C GLU A 155 1.61 18.15 -5.98
N VAL A 156 1.31 17.55 -4.82
CA VAL A 156 1.80 16.21 -4.50
C VAL A 156 1.11 15.17 -5.38
N THR A 157 1.91 14.44 -6.17
CA THR A 157 1.40 13.50 -7.17
C THR A 157 1.32 12.04 -6.71
N ILE A 158 1.67 11.78 -5.45
CA ILE A 158 1.68 10.46 -4.83
C ILE A 158 0.27 9.88 -4.81
N LYS A 159 0.15 8.66 -5.35
CA LYS A 159 -1.09 7.87 -5.38
C LYS A 159 -1.04 6.68 -4.43
N ASN A 160 0.14 6.06 -4.31
CA ASN A 160 0.38 4.87 -3.52
C ASN A 160 1.47 5.18 -2.50
N PHE A 161 1.12 5.10 -1.21
CA PHE A 161 2.06 5.43 -0.15
C PHE A 161 2.03 4.37 0.94
N ASP A 162 3.20 3.76 1.16
CA ASP A 162 3.37 2.68 2.11
C ASP A 162 4.40 3.06 3.17
N LEU A 163 3.90 3.20 4.40
CA LEU A 163 4.62 3.50 5.64
C LEU A 163 4.53 2.33 6.63
N THR A 164 4.07 1.16 6.19
CA THR A 164 3.89 -0.03 7.04
C THR A 164 5.13 -0.36 7.84
N ARG A 165 4.98 -0.74 9.11
CA ARG A 165 6.09 -1.15 10.01
C ARG A 165 7.16 -0.06 10.15
N ASN A 166 6.73 1.12 10.60
CA ASN A 166 7.58 2.23 11.04
C ASN A 166 7.20 2.62 12.47
N ASP A 167 8.01 3.43 13.14
CA ASP A 167 7.80 3.80 14.55
C ASP A 167 7.14 5.18 14.68
N LEU A 168 6.08 5.44 13.90
CA LEU A 168 5.48 6.77 13.80
C LEU A 168 4.84 7.19 15.13
N ASN A 169 4.11 6.30 15.80
CA ASN A 169 3.32 6.52 17.04
C ASN A 169 2.20 7.58 16.92
N THR A 170 2.46 8.70 16.25
CA THR A 170 1.54 9.78 15.95
C THR A 170 1.88 10.39 14.59
N LEU A 171 0.91 11.07 13.98
CA LEU A 171 1.11 11.92 12.82
C LEU A 171 0.90 13.39 13.24
N SER A 172 1.61 14.32 12.60
CA SER A 172 1.29 15.73 12.74
C SER A 172 -0.04 16.05 12.06
N ASN A 173 -0.84 16.96 12.63
CA ASN A 173 -2.05 17.46 11.97
C ASN A 173 -1.70 17.98 10.57
N GLY A 174 -2.51 17.60 9.59
CA GLY A 174 -2.31 17.96 8.19
C GLY A 174 -1.26 17.16 7.43
N ALA A 175 -0.73 16.07 7.99
CA ALA A 175 0.35 15.26 7.39
C ALA A 175 0.19 14.99 5.87
N MET A 176 -0.96 14.51 5.43
CA MET A 176 -1.23 14.21 4.02
C MET A 176 -2.42 15.01 3.49
N ASN A 177 -2.70 16.17 4.08
CA ASN A 177 -3.79 17.02 3.62
C ASN A 177 -3.53 17.50 2.19
N SER A 178 -4.59 17.60 1.39
CA SER A 178 -4.56 18.04 0.00
C SER A 178 -3.76 17.16 -0.97
N TRP A 179 -3.34 15.96 -0.55
CA TRP A 179 -2.76 14.96 -1.44
C TRP A 179 -3.88 14.31 -2.28
N ARG A 180 -4.51 15.09 -3.16
CA ARG A 180 -5.73 14.73 -3.90
C ARG A 180 -5.62 13.46 -4.73
N ARG A 181 -4.39 13.10 -5.12
CA ARG A 181 -4.13 11.88 -5.89
C ARG A 181 -3.92 10.65 -5.03
N LEU A 182 -3.79 10.78 -3.70
CA LEU A 182 -3.54 9.67 -2.80
C LEU A 182 -4.77 8.77 -2.76
N SER A 183 -4.63 7.54 -3.26
CA SER A 183 -5.69 6.54 -3.33
C SER A 183 -5.42 5.32 -2.45
N PHE A 184 -4.15 5.01 -2.19
CA PHE A 184 -3.75 3.82 -1.43
C PHE A 184 -2.79 4.22 -0.33
N LEU A 185 -3.23 4.08 0.92
CA LEU A 185 -2.45 4.41 2.10
C LEU A 185 -2.31 3.20 3.03
N TYR A 186 -1.08 2.81 3.27
CA TYR A 186 -0.73 1.69 4.15
C TYR A 186 0.06 2.22 5.35
N LEU A 187 -0.52 2.02 6.53
CA LEU A 187 -0.02 2.48 7.84
C LEU A 187 -0.10 1.33 8.86
N GLU A 188 0.01 0.09 8.38
CA GLU A 188 -0.08 -1.09 9.25
C GLU A 188 1.11 -1.16 10.19
N GLU A 189 0.89 -1.49 11.46
CA GLU A 189 1.96 -1.66 12.44
C GLU A 189 2.86 -0.40 12.56
N THR A 190 2.24 0.78 12.66
CA THR A 190 2.94 2.08 12.79
C THR A 190 2.90 2.68 14.20
N GLY A 191 2.28 1.95 15.15
CA GLY A 191 2.12 2.38 16.54
C GLY A 191 1.06 3.46 16.75
N LEU A 192 0.26 3.79 15.73
CA LEU A 192 -0.72 4.88 15.81
C LEU A 192 -1.78 4.61 16.88
N SER A 193 -1.98 5.58 17.76
CA SER A 193 -3.06 5.54 18.77
C SER A 193 -4.34 6.24 18.31
N THR A 194 -4.24 7.13 17.32
CA THR A 194 -5.35 7.85 16.70
C THR A 194 -5.15 7.96 15.19
N PHE A 195 -6.24 8.00 14.43
CA PHE A 195 -6.24 8.31 13.01
C PHE A 195 -7.57 8.98 12.63
N GLY A 196 -7.57 9.88 11.65
CA GLY A 196 -8.80 10.48 11.14
C GLY A 196 -8.56 11.61 10.15
N CYS A 197 -9.62 12.34 9.84
CA CYS A 197 -9.65 13.39 8.82
C CYS A 197 -8.67 14.55 9.04
N SER A 198 -8.22 14.77 10.28
CA SER A 198 -7.16 15.75 10.56
C SER A 198 -5.83 15.46 9.84
N TYR A 199 -5.58 14.22 9.39
CA TYR A 199 -4.35 13.82 8.71
C TYR A 199 -4.47 13.68 7.20
N ILE A 200 -5.68 13.52 6.66
CA ILE A 200 -5.94 13.08 5.29
C ILE A 200 -7.06 13.90 4.61
N ASN A 201 -7.30 15.12 5.07
CA ASN A 201 -8.34 15.96 4.48
C ASN A 201 -8.04 16.26 3.00
N ASP A 202 -9.07 16.32 2.16
CA ASP A 202 -8.95 16.55 0.71
C ASP A 202 -8.07 15.50 -0.02
N THR A 203 -8.16 14.24 0.41
CA THR A 203 -7.61 13.08 -0.30
C THR A 203 -8.73 12.30 -1.00
N GLU A 204 -8.37 11.45 -1.95
CA GLU A 204 -9.30 10.56 -2.68
C GLU A 204 -8.99 9.09 -2.35
N LEU A 205 -8.89 8.79 -1.05
CA LEU A 205 -8.50 7.45 -0.59
C LEU A 205 -9.55 6.42 -1.01
N ILE A 206 -9.06 5.32 -1.61
CA ILE A 206 -9.84 4.13 -1.97
C ILE A 206 -9.52 3.01 -0.98
N ILE A 207 -8.24 2.86 -0.60
CA ILE A 207 -7.78 1.85 0.34
C ILE A 207 -7.02 2.51 1.49
N LEU A 208 -7.46 2.20 2.70
CA LEU A 208 -6.79 2.59 3.95
C LEU A 208 -6.53 1.35 4.80
N LYS A 209 -5.25 1.05 5.07
CA LYS A 209 -4.84 -0.06 5.93
C LYS A 209 -4.20 0.48 7.22
N LEU A 210 -4.86 0.24 8.33
CA LEU A 210 -4.50 0.66 9.69
C LEU A 210 -4.42 -0.53 10.65
N SER A 211 -4.33 -1.75 10.13
CA SER A 211 -4.24 -2.97 10.94
C SER A 211 -3.01 -2.95 11.86
N ARG A 212 -3.09 -3.64 13.00
CA ARG A 212 -1.97 -3.81 13.95
C ARG A 212 -1.46 -2.49 14.56
N ASN A 213 -2.34 -1.52 14.77
CA ASN A 213 -2.02 -0.28 15.48
C ASN A 213 -2.58 -0.30 16.92
N HIS A 214 -2.60 0.85 17.57
CA HIS A 214 -3.07 1.04 18.95
C HIS A 214 -4.36 1.87 19.02
N LEU A 215 -5.15 1.89 17.94
CA LEU A 215 -6.39 2.68 17.87
C LEU A 215 -7.40 2.18 18.91
N THR A 216 -7.86 3.06 19.80
CA THR A 216 -8.86 2.74 20.85
C THR A 216 -10.29 3.06 20.45
N GLU A 217 -10.46 3.88 19.42
CA GLU A 217 -11.73 4.37 18.88
C GLU A 217 -11.77 4.15 17.37
N PHE A 218 -12.97 4.12 16.78
CA PHE A 218 -13.12 4.10 15.33
C PHE A 218 -12.63 5.45 14.75
N PRO A 219 -11.81 5.45 13.68
CA PRO A 219 -11.28 6.69 13.12
C PRO A 219 -12.37 7.54 12.45
N ASP A 220 -12.32 8.87 12.63
CA ASP A 220 -13.15 9.80 11.87
C ASP A 220 -12.69 9.83 10.40
N LEU A 221 -13.53 9.32 9.49
CA LEU A 221 -13.20 9.14 8.07
C LEU A 221 -14.23 9.82 7.14
N GLN A 222 -15.02 10.77 7.65
CA GLN A 222 -16.08 11.43 6.87
C GLN A 222 -15.55 12.14 5.61
N CYS A 223 -14.37 12.74 5.70
CA CYS A 223 -13.67 13.42 4.61
C CYS A 223 -13.36 12.53 3.40
N VAL A 224 -13.31 11.20 3.57
CA VAL A 224 -13.03 10.23 2.49
C VAL A 224 -14.19 9.27 2.28
N GLY A 225 -15.35 9.49 2.90
CA GLY A 225 -16.46 8.55 2.85
C GLY A 225 -17.07 8.32 1.45
N GLN A 226 -16.90 9.30 0.55
CA GLN A 226 -17.34 9.23 -0.85
C GLN A 226 -16.35 8.49 -1.77
N THR A 227 -15.18 8.11 -1.29
CA THR A 227 -14.15 7.44 -2.11
C THR A 227 -13.64 6.13 -1.50
N LEU A 228 -13.68 6.01 -0.16
CA LEU A 228 -13.08 4.89 0.56
C LEU A 228 -13.86 3.59 0.36
N GLU A 229 -13.25 2.65 -0.36
CA GLU A 229 -13.82 1.34 -0.65
C GLU A 229 -13.36 0.26 0.34
N ILE A 230 -12.10 0.30 0.80
CA ILE A 230 -11.51 -0.75 1.63
C ILE A 230 -10.85 -0.16 2.88
N LEU A 231 -11.31 -0.59 4.05
CA LEU A 231 -10.80 -0.19 5.36
C LEU A 231 -10.33 -1.41 6.17
N GLY A 232 -9.04 -1.45 6.48
CA GLY A 232 -8.44 -2.45 7.38
C GLY A 232 -8.16 -1.87 8.76
N LEU A 233 -8.82 -2.38 9.79
CA LEU A 233 -8.66 -1.96 11.20
C LEU A 233 -8.39 -3.16 12.12
N ALA A 234 -8.03 -4.31 11.57
CA ALA A 234 -7.81 -5.53 12.35
C ALA A 234 -6.67 -5.37 13.37
N ARG A 235 -6.76 -6.07 14.50
CA ARG A 235 -5.73 -6.09 15.54
C ARG A 235 -5.42 -4.69 16.09
N ASN A 236 -6.46 -3.91 16.38
CA ASN A 236 -6.39 -2.66 17.13
C ASN A 236 -6.98 -2.84 18.54
N LEU A 237 -7.20 -1.75 19.27
CA LEU A 237 -7.76 -1.72 20.62
C LEU A 237 -9.17 -1.11 20.66
N ILE A 238 -9.87 -1.06 19.51
CA ILE A 238 -11.17 -0.40 19.36
C ILE A 238 -12.19 -1.07 20.28
N THR A 239 -12.87 -0.28 21.12
CA THR A 239 -13.77 -0.79 22.17
C THR A 239 -15.25 -0.70 21.84
N ALA A 240 -15.63 0.23 20.96
CA ALA A 240 -16.98 0.47 20.50
C ALA A 240 -16.97 0.95 19.05
N VAL A 241 -18.06 0.70 18.35
CA VAL A 241 -18.35 1.24 17.01
C VAL A 241 -19.84 1.56 16.96
N ALA A 242 -20.18 2.76 16.50
CA ALA A 242 -21.54 3.28 16.39
C ALA A 242 -22.05 3.27 14.95
N LYS A 243 -23.36 3.44 14.75
CA LYS A 243 -23.95 3.53 13.39
C LYS A 243 -23.45 4.78 12.65
N GLU A 244 -23.22 5.84 13.41
CA GLU A 244 -22.77 7.15 12.95
C GLU A 244 -21.38 7.09 12.33
N ASP A 245 -20.51 6.18 12.80
CA ASP A 245 -19.16 5.95 12.26
C ASP A 245 -19.17 5.52 10.79
N PHE A 246 -20.29 4.92 10.34
CA PHE A 246 -20.47 4.44 8.96
C PHE A 246 -21.33 5.35 8.11
N ARG A 247 -21.95 6.38 8.69
CA ARG A 247 -23.01 7.17 8.04
C ARG A 247 -22.56 7.75 6.71
N ASP A 248 -21.33 8.24 6.66
CA ASP A 248 -20.78 8.94 5.49
C ASP A 248 -19.89 8.06 4.61
N LEU A 249 -19.58 6.83 5.04
CA LEU A 249 -18.74 5.85 4.33
C LEU A 249 -19.53 5.10 3.24
N VAL A 250 -20.20 5.85 2.36
CA VAL A 250 -21.18 5.34 1.38
C VAL A 250 -20.58 4.44 0.30
N THR A 251 -19.27 4.54 0.05
CA THR A 251 -18.56 3.72 -0.95
C THR A 251 -17.87 2.49 -0.36
N LEU A 252 -17.89 2.33 0.97
CA LEU A 252 -17.18 1.25 1.65
C LEU A 252 -17.77 -0.10 1.24
N VAL A 253 -16.90 -0.99 0.74
CA VAL A 253 -17.24 -2.36 0.36
C VAL A 253 -16.51 -3.40 1.20
N SER A 254 -15.45 -3.04 1.91
CA SER A 254 -14.74 -4.00 2.75
C SER A 254 -14.26 -3.36 4.05
N LEU A 255 -14.62 -4.00 5.16
CA LEU A 255 -14.25 -3.59 6.50
C LEU A 255 -13.75 -4.77 7.31
N ASP A 256 -12.51 -4.66 7.79
CA ASP A 256 -11.91 -5.65 8.69
C ASP A 256 -11.72 -5.05 10.09
N LEU A 257 -12.52 -5.51 11.05
CA LEU A 257 -12.45 -5.15 12.48
C LEU A 257 -11.98 -6.34 13.34
N LYS A 258 -11.41 -7.38 12.73
CA LYS A 258 -11.01 -8.61 13.43
C LYS A 258 -10.02 -8.33 14.57
N ALA A 259 -10.06 -9.11 15.65
CA ALA A 259 -9.17 -8.98 16.79
C ALA A 259 -9.08 -7.56 17.40
N ASN A 260 -10.23 -6.88 17.52
CA ASN A 260 -10.41 -5.66 18.34
C ASN A 260 -11.00 -6.00 19.72
N ARG A 261 -11.30 -4.99 20.53
CA ARG A 261 -11.90 -5.12 21.87
C ARG A 261 -13.38 -4.69 21.91
N ILE A 262 -14.07 -4.85 20.79
CA ILE A 262 -15.46 -4.39 20.63
C ILE A 262 -16.37 -5.18 21.57
N SER A 263 -16.87 -4.50 22.60
CA SER A 263 -17.72 -5.09 23.64
C SER A 263 -19.16 -4.60 23.58
N ARG A 264 -19.41 -3.51 22.85
CA ARG A 264 -20.71 -2.90 22.63
C ARG A 264 -20.84 -2.54 21.15
N LEU A 265 -21.91 -3.01 20.53
CA LEU A 265 -22.50 -2.42 19.33
C LEU A 265 -23.70 -1.64 19.85
N ASP A 266 -23.71 -0.33 19.68
CA ASP A 266 -24.82 0.49 20.18
C ASP A 266 -26.06 0.21 19.33
N GLU A 267 -26.99 -0.57 19.92
CA GLU A 267 -28.25 -1.03 19.35
C GLU A 267 -28.12 -1.86 18.04
N PRO A 268 -29.16 -2.58 17.59
CA PRO A 268 -29.03 -3.35 16.36
C PRO A 268 -28.73 -2.38 15.23
N LEU A 269 -27.70 -2.66 14.44
CA LEU A 269 -27.40 -1.99 13.17
C LEU A 269 -28.59 -2.15 12.19
N THR A 270 -29.73 -1.54 12.47
CA THR A 270 -30.78 -1.29 11.49
C THR A 270 -30.33 -0.07 10.69
N MET A 271 -29.34 -0.30 9.85
CA MET A 271 -29.13 0.51 8.66
C MET A 271 -30.26 0.16 7.69
N ASP A 272 -30.81 1.15 6.99
CA ASP A 272 -31.87 0.93 6.01
C ASP A 272 -31.50 -0.23 5.08
N GLU A 273 -32.43 -1.17 4.92
CA GLU A 273 -32.29 -2.45 4.18
C GLU A 273 -31.71 -2.32 2.75
N HIS A 274 -31.61 -1.09 2.23
CA HIS A 274 -31.11 -0.78 0.91
C HIS A 274 -29.58 -0.69 0.77
N HIS A 275 -28.82 -0.48 1.86
CA HIS A 275 -27.36 -0.25 1.76
C HIS A 275 -26.48 -1.46 2.11
N PHE A 276 -26.94 -2.42 2.92
CA PHE A 276 -26.08 -3.48 3.46
C PHE A 276 -26.39 -4.91 2.96
N ASN A 277 -27.55 -5.14 2.33
CA ASN A 277 -28.05 -6.51 2.08
C ASN A 277 -27.37 -7.27 0.92
N ALA A 278 -26.28 -6.76 0.34
CA ALA A 278 -25.60 -7.47 -0.73
C ALA A 278 -24.74 -8.66 -0.25
N GLN A 279 -24.26 -8.70 1.01
CA GLN A 279 -23.07 -9.53 1.25
C GLN A 279 -22.90 -10.13 2.64
N ILE A 280 -23.76 -11.08 2.97
CA ILE A 280 -23.37 -12.14 3.92
C ILE A 280 -23.63 -13.48 3.24
N ARG A 281 -22.66 -13.93 2.42
CA ARG A 281 -22.50 -15.35 2.12
C ARG A 281 -21.62 -15.96 3.19
N GLN A 282 -22.24 -16.67 4.12
CA GLN A 282 -21.54 -17.66 4.93
C GLN A 282 -21.21 -18.83 4.01
N ASP A 283 -19.93 -19.05 3.73
CA ASP A 283 -19.47 -20.39 3.36
C ASP A 283 -19.73 -21.31 4.56
N LYS A 284 -20.84 -22.02 4.50
CA LYS A 284 -20.95 -23.35 5.09
C LYS A 284 -20.92 -24.34 3.94
N GLU A 285 -20.21 -25.42 4.18
CA GLU A 285 -20.09 -26.58 3.30
C GLU A 285 -21.41 -26.99 2.63
N MET A 286 -21.26 -27.52 1.42
CA MET A 286 -22.27 -28.07 0.51
C MET A 286 -23.55 -28.63 1.17
N GLU A 287 -24.71 -28.26 0.61
CA GLU A 287 -25.73 -29.25 0.25
C GLU A 287 -26.70 -28.73 -0.83
N HIS A 288 -27.00 -29.60 -1.78
CA HIS A 288 -27.78 -29.36 -2.98
C HIS A 288 -29.23 -28.89 -2.73
N LYS A 289 -29.70 -27.88 -3.47
CA LYS A 289 -30.88 -28.00 -4.35
C LYS A 289 -31.14 -26.74 -5.19
N LYS A 290 -31.27 -26.96 -6.51
CA LYS A 290 -31.89 -26.04 -7.49
C LYS A 290 -33.30 -25.67 -7.02
N VAL A 291 -33.71 -24.41 -7.16
CA VAL A 291 -34.88 -23.99 -7.96
C VAL A 291 -34.66 -22.54 -8.44
N SER A 292 -34.83 -22.37 -9.73
CA SER A 292 -34.92 -21.14 -10.51
C SER A 292 -36.14 -20.30 -10.15
N GLU A 293 -36.00 -18.97 -10.14
CA GLU A 293 -36.82 -18.05 -10.95
C GLU A 293 -36.36 -16.60 -10.75
N SER A 294 -36.42 -15.86 -11.84
CA SER A 294 -35.70 -14.64 -12.19
C SER A 294 -36.12 -13.39 -11.41
N CYS A 295 -35.16 -12.68 -10.80
CA CYS A 295 -35.34 -11.31 -10.31
C CYS A 295 -34.58 -10.31 -11.21
N PRO A 296 -35.26 -9.34 -11.87
CA PRO A 296 -34.65 -8.45 -12.87
C PRO A 296 -33.75 -7.32 -12.32
N LEU A 297 -33.37 -7.36 -11.04
CA LEU A 297 -32.53 -6.34 -10.38
C LEU A 297 -31.13 -6.86 -10.00
N CYS A 298 -30.78 -8.07 -10.44
CA CYS A 298 -29.55 -8.78 -10.08
C CYS A 298 -28.35 -8.49 -11.01
N SER A 299 -28.25 -7.29 -11.60
CA SER A 299 -27.24 -7.01 -12.63
C SER A 299 -25.98 -6.29 -12.13
N ILE A 300 -25.92 -5.83 -10.87
CA ILE A 300 -24.71 -5.19 -10.32
C ILE A 300 -24.60 -5.51 -8.81
N SER A 301 -24.22 -6.74 -8.46
CA SER A 301 -23.89 -7.09 -7.07
C SER A 301 -22.41 -6.78 -6.79
N ARG A 302 -22.11 -5.66 -6.12
CA ARG A 302 -20.80 -5.47 -5.47
C ARG A 302 -20.84 -6.17 -4.12
N GLU A 303 -19.80 -6.95 -3.85
CA GLU A 303 -19.74 -7.81 -2.68
C GLU A 303 -19.17 -7.08 -1.44
N PHE A 304 -19.99 -6.76 -0.42
CA PHE A 304 -19.57 -6.18 0.88
C PHE A 304 -18.92 -7.16 1.90
N ILE A 305 -17.61 -7.13 2.09
CA ILE A 305 -16.90 -8.12 2.94
C ILE A 305 -16.67 -7.58 4.35
N PHE A 306 -17.30 -8.20 5.36
CA PHE A 306 -17.15 -7.87 6.78
C PHE A 306 -16.44 -8.98 7.58
N HIS A 307 -15.39 -8.62 8.32
CA HIS A 307 -14.66 -9.54 9.20
C HIS A 307 -14.57 -9.00 10.64
N ALA A 308 -15.07 -9.75 11.62
CA ALA A 308 -14.93 -9.45 13.05
C ALA A 308 -14.84 -10.73 13.89
N ASP A 309 -13.99 -10.73 14.94
CA ASP A 309 -13.96 -11.81 15.92
C ASP A 309 -15.06 -11.55 16.96
N THR A 310 -16.07 -12.42 17.01
CA THR A 310 -17.05 -12.39 18.09
C THR A 310 -16.51 -13.22 19.25
N ALA A 311 -16.21 -12.59 20.39
CA ALA A 311 -15.87 -13.31 21.61
C ALA A 311 -17.05 -14.23 22.02
N SER A 312 -16.69 -15.41 22.51
CA SER A 312 -17.50 -16.60 22.79
C SER A 312 -18.54 -16.49 23.91
N HIS A 313 -19.09 -15.31 24.17
CA HIS A 313 -20.31 -15.11 24.97
C HIS A 313 -21.49 -14.54 24.16
N LEU A 314 -21.38 -14.51 22.83
CA LEU A 314 -22.49 -14.25 21.90
C LEU A 314 -23.01 -15.52 21.21
N SER A 315 -22.82 -16.68 21.83
CA SER A 315 -23.39 -17.96 21.42
C SER A 315 -24.90 -18.06 21.71
N THR A 316 -25.73 -17.05 21.40
CA THR A 316 -27.20 -17.19 21.22
C THR A 316 -27.95 -15.94 20.72
N LYS A 317 -27.35 -15.06 19.90
CA LYS A 317 -28.13 -14.01 19.16
C LYS A 317 -27.86 -13.97 17.66
N LYS A 318 -27.63 -15.14 17.05
CA LYS A 318 -27.90 -15.38 15.62
C LYS A 318 -29.38 -15.70 15.42
N LEU A 319 -30.24 -14.69 15.39
CA LEU A 319 -31.55 -14.71 14.73
C LEU A 319 -32.24 -13.38 15.01
N TYR A 320 -32.33 -12.48 14.05
CA TYR A 320 -33.49 -11.60 13.84
C TYR A 320 -33.23 -10.80 12.57
N LEU A 321 -33.33 -11.44 11.41
CA LEU A 321 -33.63 -10.78 10.12
C LEU A 321 -34.16 -11.79 9.08
N CYS A 322 -34.82 -12.86 9.54
CA CYS A 322 -35.53 -13.82 8.67
C CYS A 322 -36.99 -14.10 9.14
N LYS A 323 -37.46 -13.46 10.23
CA LYS A 323 -38.85 -13.56 10.72
C LYS A 323 -39.70 -12.30 10.47
N ALA A 324 -39.09 -11.18 10.09
CA ALA A 324 -39.81 -9.93 9.81
C ALA A 324 -40.44 -9.91 8.40
N TRP A 325 -39.87 -10.67 7.45
CA TRP A 325 -40.41 -10.78 6.09
C TRP A 325 -41.66 -11.68 6.01
N HIS A 326 -41.74 -12.74 6.84
CA HIS A 326 -42.87 -13.67 6.81
C HIS A 326 -44.15 -13.19 7.53
N ARG A 327 -44.07 -12.15 8.38
CA ARG A 327 -45.27 -11.58 9.05
C ARG A 327 -45.93 -10.43 8.31
N LYS A 328 -45.31 -9.88 7.26
CA LYS A 328 -45.87 -8.76 6.48
C LYS A 328 -46.51 -9.16 5.16
N ASN A 329 -46.42 -10.44 4.75
CA ASN A 329 -46.97 -10.96 3.49
C ASN A 329 -47.95 -12.14 3.68
N GLN A 330 -48.67 -12.20 4.80
CA GLN A 330 -49.88 -13.05 4.92
C GLN A 330 -51.17 -12.30 5.24
N ASP A 331 -51.12 -10.98 5.40
CA ASP A 331 -52.32 -10.14 5.54
C ASP A 331 -52.38 -9.11 4.41
N GLY A 332 -52.55 -9.63 3.19
CA GLY A 332 -53.14 -8.90 2.07
C GLY A 332 -54.38 -9.67 1.62
N LYS A 333 -55.55 -9.16 2.00
CA LYS A 333 -56.76 -9.33 1.19
C LYS A 333 -56.57 -8.63 -0.15
#